data_AF-A0A962U8I6-F1
#
_entry.id   AF-A0A962U8I6-F1
#
_cell.length_a   1.000
_cell.length_b   1.000
_cell.length_c   1.000
_cell.angle_alpha   90.00
_cell.angle_beta   90.00
_cell.angle_gamma   90.00
#
_symmetry.space_group_name_H-M   'P 1'
#
loop_
_entity.id
_entity.type
_entity.pdbx_description
1 polymer ?
#
loop_
_entity_poly.entity_id
_entity_poly.type
_entity_poly.pdbx_seq_one_letter_code
_entity_poly.pdbx_strand_id
1 'polypeptide(L)' 'GTQTGKMFRMRGKGVKPVRGGPQGDLICRVVVETPVKLTEHQRDLLKQLHTSLQGGGSKHSPNAHSWLDRVKSFFTDI' A
#
# COMPACT_ATOMS: atom_id res chain seq x y z
N GLY A 1 -3.39 -7.27 -6.73
CA GLY A 1 -2.70 -6.93 -5.47
C GLY A 1 -3.51 -5.93 -4.68
N THR A 2 -3.54 -6.06 -3.35
CA THR A 2 -4.17 -5.07 -2.46
C THR A 2 -3.15 -4.00 -2.10
N GLN A 3 -3.51 -2.73 -2.30
CA GLN A 3 -2.65 -1.61 -1.91
C GLN A 3 -2.76 -1.34 -0.41
N THR A 4 -1.67 -0.87 0.19
CA THR A 4 -1.67 -0.37 1.57
C THR A 4 -2.70 0.76 1.72
N GLY A 5 -3.40 0.82 2.85
CA GLY A 5 -4.46 1.78 3.11
C GLY A 5 -5.83 1.40 2.56
N LYS A 6 -5.96 0.33 1.76
CA LYS A 6 -7.28 -0.14 1.29
C LYS A 6 -8.15 -0.56 2.47
N MET A 7 -9.38 -0.07 2.50
CA MET A 7 -10.37 -0.39 3.52
C MET A 7 -11.28 -1.53 3.06
N PHE A 8 -11.48 -2.51 3.93
CA PHE A 8 -12.39 -3.63 3.73
C PHE A 8 -13.50 -3.57 4.77
N ARG A 9 -14.74 -3.66 4.30
CA ARG A 9 -15.93 -3.69 5.16
C ARG A 9 -16.35 -5.13 5.39
N MET A 10 -16.19 -5.60 6.62
CA MET A 10 -16.73 -6.87 7.07
C MET A 10 -18.14 -6.65 7.61
N ARG A 11 -19.14 -7.05 6.82
CA ARG A 11 -20.55 -6.87 7.19
C ARG A 11 -20.93 -7.71 8.41
N GLY A 12 -21.61 -7.10 9.38
CA GLY A 12 -22.08 -7.80 10.58
C GLY A 12 -20.96 -8.37 11.46
N LYS A 13 -19.74 -7.84 11.38
CA LYS A 13 -18.61 -8.19 12.27
C LYS A 13 -18.21 -7.05 13.21
N GLY A 14 -18.97 -5.95 13.17
CA GLY A 14 -18.80 -4.81 14.06
C GLY A 14 -19.46 -5.03 15.42
N VAL A 15 -19.57 -3.95 16.20
CA VAL A 15 -20.06 -4.02 17.58
C VAL A 15 -21.56 -4.36 17.61
N LYS A 16 -21.97 -5.22 18.55
CA LYS A 16 -23.37 -5.51 18.83
C LYS A 16 -23.95 -4.38 19.69
N PRO A 17 -25.07 -3.75 19.30
CA PRO A 17 -25.66 -2.66 20.06
C PRO A 17 -26.23 -3.13 21.40
N VAL A 18 -26.07 -2.33 22.45
CA VAL A 18 -26.53 -2.62 23.82
C VAL A 18 -28.06 -2.60 23.93
N ARG A 19 -28.74 -1.76 23.13
CA ARG A 19 -30.19 -1.54 23.18
C ARG A 19 -30.98 -2.39 22.16
N GLY A 20 -30.38 -3.48 21.66
CA GLY A 20 -30.95 -4.28 20.58
C GLY A 20 -30.78 -3.63 19.21
N GLY A 21 -30.82 -4.44 18.14
CA GLY A 21 -30.58 -4.03 16.76
C GLY A 21 -29.60 -4.93 16.01
N PRO A 22 -29.46 -4.74 14.68
CA PRO A 22 -28.51 -5.51 13.87
C PRO A 22 -27.05 -5.19 14.27
N GLN A 23 -26.17 -6.17 14.14
CA GLN A 23 -24.74 -5.99 14.38
C GLN A 23 -24.14 -5.02 13.37
N GLY A 24 -23.30 -4.08 13.84
CA GLY A 24 -22.61 -3.15 12.97
C GLY A 24 -21.58 -3.82 12.05
N ASP A 25 -20.91 -3.03 11.22
CA ASP A 25 -19.85 -3.51 10.34
C ASP A 25 -18.46 -3.21 10.94
N LEU A 26 -17.49 -4.08 10.66
CA LEU A 26 -16.09 -3.87 11.02
C LEU A 26 -15.34 -3.34 9.79
N ILE A 27 -14.71 -2.18 9.91
CA ILE A 27 -13.89 -1.59 8.86
C ILE A 27 -12.43 -1.92 9.17
N CYS A 28 -11.80 -2.72 8.32
CA CYS A 28 -10.39 -3.06 8.44
C CYS A 28 -9.57 -2.29 7.43
N ARG A 29 -8.51 -1.65 7.89
CA ARG A 29 -7.49 -1.01 7.04
C ARG A 29 -6.35 -2.01 6.86
N VAL A 30 -6.02 -2.33 5.61
CA VAL A 30 -4.84 -3.16 5.31
C VAL A 30 -3.59 -2.29 5.36
N VAL A 31 -2.63 -2.68 6.19
CA VAL A 31 -1.30 -2.07 6.26
C VAL A 31 -0.31 -3.09 5.73
N VAL A 32 0.38 -2.74 4.65
CA VAL A 32 1.47 -3.57 4.11
C VAL A 32 2.78 -3.02 4.65
N GLU A 33 3.48 -3.81 5.46
CA GLU A 33 4.80 -3.48 5.97
C GLU A 33 5.88 -3.99 5.03
N THR A 34 6.85 -3.13 4.70
CA THR A 34 8.05 -3.52 3.94
C THR A 34 9.17 -3.92 4.91
N PRO A 35 9.72 -5.15 4.81
CA PRO A 35 10.74 -5.64 5.75
C PRO A 35 12.04 -4.82 5.67
N VAL A 36 12.55 -4.39 6.82
CA VAL A 36 13.75 -3.52 6.93
C VAL A 36 15.06 -4.29 7.12
N LYS A 37 15.01 -5.54 7.58
CA LYS A 37 16.19 -6.40 7.79
C LYS A 37 16.08 -7.63 6.90
N LEU A 38 16.87 -7.63 5.82
CA LEU A 38 16.86 -8.69 4.82
C LEU A 38 18.22 -9.38 4.73
N THR A 39 18.19 -10.72 4.62
CA THR A 39 19.35 -11.54 4.27
C THR A 39 19.77 -11.29 2.82
N GLU A 40 20.99 -11.71 2.45
CA GLU A 40 21.52 -11.49 1.09
C GLU A 40 20.63 -12.09 0.00
N HIS A 41 20.16 -13.32 0.20
CA HIS A 41 19.24 -13.99 -0.72
C HIS A 41 17.90 -13.24 -0.88
N GLN A 42 17.32 -12.74 0.22
CA GLN A 42 16.07 -11.98 0.16
C GLN A 42 16.24 -10.63 -0.57
N ARG A 43 17.39 -9.98 -0.40
CA ARG A 43 17.72 -8.76 -1.15
C ARG A 43 17.86 -9.06 -2.63
N ASP A 44 18.47 -10.19 -3.00
CA ASP A 44 18.61 -10.60 -4.39
C ASP A 44 17.24 -10.83 -5.06
N LEU A 45 16.32 -11.51 -4.37
CA LEU A 45 14.94 -11.67 -4.85
C LEU A 45 14.23 -10.32 -5.07
N LEU A 46 14.42 -9.35 -4.17
CA LEU A 46 13.88 -8.01 -4.36
C LEU A 46 14.51 -7.28 -5.55
N LYS A 47 15.81 -7.48 -5.81
CA LYS A 47 16.48 -6.92 -6.99
C LYS A 47 15.95 -7.54 -8.28
N GLN A 48 15.79 -8.86 -8.32
CA GLN A 48 15.22 -9.56 -9.48
C GLN A 48 13.77 -9.11 -9.74
N LEU A 49 12.97 -8.94 -8.69
CA LEU A 49 11.64 -8.37 -8.77
C LEU A 49 11.67 -6.92 -9.29
N HIS A 50 12.61 -6.10 -8.82
CA HIS A 50 12.78 -4.74 -9.31
C HIS A 50 13.09 -4.72 -10.81
N THR A 51 14.06 -5.54 -11.26
CA THR A 51 14.44 -5.66 -12.66
C THR A 51 13.28 -6.13 -13.53
N SER A 52 12.49 -7.11 -13.08
CA SER A 52 11.33 -7.61 -13.86
C SER A 52 10.21 -6.57 -13.98
N LEU A 53 10.06 -5.69 -12.99
CA LEU A 53 9.07 -4.60 -13.01
C LEU A 53 9.49 -3.40 -13.88
N GLN A 54 10.79 -3.19 -14.13
CA GLN A 54 11.28 -2.09 -14.99
C GLN A 54 10.78 -2.20 -16.44
N GLY A 55 10.58 -3.42 -16.96
CA GLY A 55 10.04 -3.64 -18.31
C GLY A 55 8.56 -3.24 -18.46
N GLY A 56 7.81 -3.06 -17.36
CA GLY A 56 6.39 -2.71 -17.35
C GLY A 56 6.07 -1.21 -17.28
N GLY A 57 7.09 -0.34 -17.22
CA GLY A 57 6.94 1.11 -17.16
C GLY A 57 6.23 1.65 -15.91
N SER A 58 5.67 2.86 -16.01
CA SER A 58 5.04 3.65 -14.94
C SER A 58 3.81 3.02 -14.24
N LYS A 59 3.34 1.87 -14.73
CA LYS A 59 2.10 1.22 -14.25
C LYS A 59 2.25 0.55 -12.89
N HIS A 60 3.47 0.23 -12.47
CA HIS A 60 3.72 -0.56 -11.25
C HIS A 60 4.09 0.27 -10.01
N SER A 61 4.32 1.58 -10.16
CA SER A 61 4.74 2.47 -9.05
C SER A 61 4.00 3.83 -9.06
N PRO A 62 2.67 3.86 -8.83
CA PRO A 62 1.87 5.09 -8.89
C PRO A 62 2.30 6.15 -7.87
N ASN A 63 2.83 5.74 -6.72
CA ASN A 63 3.31 6.67 -5.67
C ASN A 63 4.70 7.25 -5.97
N ALA A 64 5.52 6.62 -6.82
CA ALA A 64 6.87 7.10 -7.15
C ALA A 64 6.83 8.33 -8.06
N HIS A 65 5.86 8.40 -8.97
CA HIS A 65 5.62 9.57 -9.82
C HIS A 65 5.31 10.82 -8.98
N SER A 66 4.39 10.69 -8.01
CA SER A 66 3.99 11.80 -7.12
C SER A 66 5.14 12.40 -6.31
N TRP A 67 6.16 11.60 -5.93
CA TRP A 67 7.32 12.10 -5.20
C TRP A 67 8.32 12.85 -6.12
N LEU A 68 8.63 12.30 -7.30
CA LEU A 68 9.54 12.94 -8.25
C LEU A 68 8.94 14.22 -8.85
N ASP A 69 7.63 14.23 -9.09
CA ASP A 69 6.92 15.41 -9.60
C ASP A 69 6.94 16.55 -8.58
N ARG A 70 6.80 16.23 -7.28
CA ARG A 70 6.95 17.21 -6.20
C ARG A 70 8.37 17.77 -6.11
N VAL A 71 9.41 16.94 -6.26
CA VAL A 71 10.80 17.44 -6.21
C VAL A 71 11.11 18.33 -7.41
N LYS A 72 10.64 17.97 -8.61
CA LYS A 72 10.83 18.79 -9.82
C LYS A 72 10.14 20.15 -9.71
N SER A 73 8.92 20.22 -9.17
CA SER A 73 8.21 21.49 -9.01
C SER A 73 8.98 22.48 -8.12
N PHE A 74 9.69 22.00 -7.09
CA PHE A 74 10.52 22.86 -6.24
C PHE A 74 11.76 23.43 -6.94
N PHE A 75 12.29 22.77 -7.98
CA PHE A 75 13.44 23.24 -8.74
C PHE A 75 13.07 24.10 -9.95
N THR A 76 11.83 24.04 -10.45
CA THR A 76 11.33 24.91 -11.51
C THR A 76 10.73 26.23 -11.01
N ASP A 77 10.42 26.32 -9.71
CA ASP A 77 9.95 27.56 -9.04
C ASP A 77 11.11 28.40 -8.45
N ILE A 78 12.36 28.07 -8.77
CA ILE A 78 13.59 28.86 -8.53
C ILE A 78 14.12 29.34 -9.88
#